data_AF-A0A843FDL4-F1
#
_entry.id   AF-A0A843FDL4-F1
#
_cell.length_a   1.000
_cell.length_b   1.000
_cell.length_c   1.000
_cell.angle_alpha   90.00
_cell.angle_beta   90.00
_cell.angle_gamma   90.00
#
_symmetry.space_group_name_H-M   'P 1'
#
loop_
_entity.id
_entity.type
_entity.pdbx_description
1 polymer ?
#
loop_
_entity_poly.entity_id
_entity_poly.type
_entity_poly.pdbx_seq_one_letter_code
_entity_poly.pdbx_strand_id
1 'polypeptide(L)' 'MKTVADVMTNMPIVVQVPGNRNEAINIMVRNKLTGLPVVRASDGQLMGIISRRDVFKNMKETQLSILMKKNPLVIG' A
#
# COMPACT_ATOMS: atom_id res chain seq x y z
N MET A 1 -8.12 -19.36 -21.43
CA MET A 1 -7.51 -18.03 -21.15
C MET A 1 -7.23 -17.97 -19.66
N LYS A 2 -6.09 -17.39 -19.24
CA LYS A 2 -5.86 -17.08 -17.82
C LYS A 2 -6.51 -15.75 -17.47
N THR A 3 -7.18 -15.69 -16.33
CA THR A 3 -7.73 -14.48 -15.72
C THR A 3 -6.68 -13.80 -14.84
N VAL A 4 -6.94 -12.56 -14.40
CA VAL A 4 -6.08 -11.89 -13.40
C VAL A 4 -6.09 -12.66 -12.08
N ALA A 5 -7.23 -13.24 -11.71
CA ALA A 5 -7.37 -14.05 -10.50
C ALA A 5 -6.44 -15.29 -10.50
N ASP A 6 -6.12 -15.84 -11.68
CA ASP A 6 -5.25 -17.01 -11.81
C ASP A 6 -3.75 -16.70 -11.58
N VAL A 7 -3.36 -15.43 -11.60
CA VAL A 7 -1.95 -15.00 -11.53
C VAL A 7 -1.65 -14.06 -10.38
N MET A 8 -2.67 -13.50 -9.73
CA MET A 8 -2.49 -12.57 -8.61
C MET A 8 -2.02 -13.29 -7.34
N THR A 9 -1.36 -12.55 -6.45
CA THR A 9 -1.13 -13.02 -5.09
C THR A 9 -2.40 -12.84 -4.26
N ASN A 10 -2.96 -13.95 -3.79
CA ASN A 10 -4.08 -13.93 -2.86
C ASN A 10 -3.62 -13.39 -1.49
N MET A 11 -4.44 -12.51 -0.90
CA MET A 11 -4.19 -11.90 0.41
C MET A 11 -2.81 -11.21 0.51
N PRO A 12 -2.57 -10.16 -0.30
CA PRO A 12 -1.30 -9.43 -0.24
C PRO A 12 -1.10 -8.78 1.13
N ILE A 13 0.17 -8.54 1.48
CA ILE A 13 0.51 -7.75 2.66
C ILE A 13 0.07 -6.30 2.41
N VAL A 14 -0.71 -5.75 3.33
CA VAL A 14 -1.26 -4.40 3.27
C VAL A 14 -0.78 -3.55 4.44
N VAL A 15 -0.87 -2.23 4.29
CA VAL A 15 -0.79 -1.25 5.39
C VAL A 15 -2.13 -0.58 5.57
N GLN A 16 -2.39 -0.07 6.77
CA GLN A 16 -3.68 0.51 7.11
C GLN A 16 -3.63 2.03 7.26
N VAL A 17 -4.74 2.71 6.94
CA VAL A 17 -4.98 4.10 7.33
C VAL A 17 -6.06 4.19 8.41
N PRO A 18 -5.90 5.08 9.43
CA PRO A 18 -4.73 5.95 9.64
C PRO A 18 -3.46 5.15 9.99
N GLY A 19 -2.30 5.62 9.53
CA GLY A 19 -1.03 4.90 9.68
C GLY A 19 0.18 5.81 9.40
N ASN A 20 1.38 5.31 9.65
CA ASN A 20 2.62 6.09 9.59
C ASN A 20 3.58 5.59 8.50
N ARG A 21 4.35 6.51 7.91
CA ARG A 21 5.44 6.22 6.97
C ARG A 21 6.41 5.14 7.45
N ASN A 22 6.85 5.23 8.71
CA ASN A 22 7.88 4.32 9.23
C ASN A 22 7.37 2.88 9.32
N GLU A 23 6.07 2.71 9.61
CA GLU A 23 5.45 1.39 9.60
C GLU A 23 5.44 0.78 8.19
N ALA A 24 5.03 1.56 7.19
CA ALA A 24 5.08 1.12 5.79
C ALA A 24 6.50 0.75 5.36
N ILE A 25 7.51 1.56 5.70
CA ILE A 25 8.93 1.26 5.45
C ILE A 25 9.34 -0.05 6.14
N ASN A 26 9.01 -0.22 7.42
CA ASN A 26 9.37 -1.41 8.18
C ASN A 26 8.73 -2.67 7.61
N ILE A 27 7.49 -2.60 7.13
CA ILE A 27 6.83 -3.72 6.46
C ILE A 27 7.48 -4.01 5.12
N MET A 28 7.78 -2.99 4.31
CA MET A 28 8.48 -3.15 3.03
C MET A 28 9.85 -3.81 3.22
N VAL A 29 10.65 -3.34 4.17
CA VAL A 29 12.00 -3.89 4.43
C VAL A 29 11.92 -5.34 4.92
N ARG A 30 11.10 -5.61 5.94
CA ARG A 30 10.97 -6.95 6.52
C ARG A 30 10.51 -8.00 5.50
N ASN A 31 9.63 -7.60 4.58
CA ASN A 31 9.05 -8.51 3.59
C ASN A 31 9.71 -8.39 2.19
N LYS A 32 10.78 -7.60 2.04
CA LYS A 32 11.45 -7.32 0.76
C LYS A 32 10.50 -6.80 -0.34
N LEU A 33 9.52 -6.00 0.06
CA LEU A 33 8.51 -5.41 -0.82
C LEU A 33 8.90 -3.99 -1.27
N THR A 34 8.40 -3.58 -2.43
CA THR A 34 8.70 -2.26 -3.01
C THR A 34 7.49 -1.33 -3.07
N GLY A 35 6.31 -1.86 -2.74
CA GLY A 35 5.06 -1.15 -2.61
C GLY A 35 4.05 -2.02 -1.89
N LEU A 36 3.03 -1.37 -1.33
CA LEU A 36 1.98 -1.99 -0.53
C LEU A 36 0.63 -1.39 -0.91
N PRO A 37 -0.44 -2.19 -1.00
CA PRO A 37 -1.80 -1.66 -0.93
C PRO A 37 -2.04 -1.02 0.43
N VAL A 38 -2.74 0.12 0.41
CA VAL A 38 -3.18 0.82 1.62
C VAL A 38 -4.68 0.62 1.76
N VAL A 39 -5.11 0.05 2.87
CA VAL A 39 -6.52 -0.23 3.15
C VAL A 39 -7.02 0.56 4.35
N ARG A 40 -8.33 0.80 4.43
CA ARG A 40 -8.95 1.42 5.59
C ARG A 40 -9.06 0.39 6.71
N ALA A 41 -8.66 0.76 7.93
CA ALA A 41 -8.65 -0.17 9.06
C ALA A 41 -10.05 -0.68 9.44
N SER A 42 -11.11 0.11 9.21
CA SER A 42 -12.47 -0.23 9.65
C SER A 42 -13.18 -1.30 8.82
N ASP A 43 -12.92 -1.34 7.51
CA ASP A 43 -13.68 -2.17 6.55
C ASP A 43 -12.79 -2.87 5.50
N GLY A 44 -11.47 -2.65 5.53
CA GLY A 44 -10.54 -3.23 4.56
C GLY A 44 -10.63 -2.62 3.16
N GLN A 45 -11.39 -1.53 2.97
CA GLN A 45 -11.54 -0.90 1.66
C GLN A 45 -10.17 -0.40 1.15
N LEU A 46 -9.87 -0.67 -0.12
CA LEU A 46 -8.66 -0.18 -0.77
C LEU A 46 -8.70 1.36 -0.89
N MET A 47 -7.75 2.03 -0.24
CA MET A 47 -7.65 3.49 -0.19
C MET A 47 -6.59 4.06 -1.14
N GLY A 48 -5.61 3.25 -1.51
CA GLY A 48 -4.50 3.69 -2.35
C GLY A 48 -3.37 2.68 -2.43
N ILE A 49 -2.28 3.09 -3.06
CA ILE A 49 -1.01 2.35 -3.12
C ILE A 49 0.09 3.25 -2.56
N ILE A 50 0.98 2.70 -1.74
CA ILE A 50 2.21 3.36 -1.31
C ILE A 50 3.41 2.61 -1.90
N SER A 51 4.32 3.33 -2.55
CA SER A 51 5.58 2.75 -3.06
C SER A 51 6.79 3.28 -2.29
N ARG A 52 7.94 2.61 -2.47
CA ARG A 52 9.23 3.12 -1.98
C ARG A 52 9.50 4.56 -2.42
N ARG A 53 9.13 4.94 -3.65
CA ARG A 53 9.34 6.33 -4.13
C ARG A 53 8.49 7.32 -3.35
N ASP A 54 7.28 6.94 -3.00
CA ASP A 54 6.33 7.82 -2.30
C ASP A 54 6.78 8.10 -0.86
N VAL A 55 7.27 7.08 -0.14
CA VAL A 55 7.78 7.27 1.24
C VAL A 55 9.04 8.16 1.31
N PHE A 56 9.80 8.29 0.22
CA PHE A 56 10.97 9.17 0.14
C PHE A 56 10.67 10.54 -0.49
N LYS A 57 9.46 10.78 -1.01
CA LYS A 57 9.12 12.02 -1.74
C LYS A 57 9.09 13.25 -0.83
N ASN A 58 8.63 13.12 0.41
CA ASN A 58 8.59 14.20 1.39
C ASN A 58 9.06 13.69 2.77
N MET A 59 10.32 13.96 3.11
CA MET A 59 10.94 13.47 4.35
C MET A 59 10.37 14.06 5.63
N LYS A 60 9.62 15.17 5.58
CA LYS A 60 8.96 15.74 6.75
C LYS A 60 7.58 15.12 6.99
N GLU A 61 6.97 14.56 5.96
CA GLU A 61 5.65 13.97 6.06
C GLU A 61 5.72 12.55 6.66
N THR A 62 4.81 12.29 7.59
CA THR A 62 4.72 11.02 8.33
C THR A 62 3.37 10.34 8.16
N GLN A 63 2.32 11.08 7.80
CA GLN A 63 0.98 10.56 7.63
C GLN A 63 0.88 9.77 6.33
N LEU A 64 0.57 8.47 6.45
CA LEU A 64 0.50 7.56 5.32
C LEU A 64 -0.54 7.99 4.28
N SER A 65 -1.66 8.56 4.73
CA SER A 65 -2.75 9.04 3.86
C SER A 65 -2.36 10.22 2.95
N ILE A 66 -1.33 10.97 3.32
CA ILE A 66 -0.77 12.08 2.53
C ILE A 66 0.25 11.57 1.51
N LEU A 67 1.01 10.53 1.88
CA LEU A 67 2.07 9.96 1.04
C LEU A 67 1.54 9.00 -0.04
N MET A 68 0.47 8.26 0.25
CA MET A 68 -0.06 7.26 -0.69
C MET A 68 -0.63 7.89 -1.96
N LYS A 69 -0.56 7.16 -3.07
CA LYS A 69 -1.32 7.47 -4.28
C LYS A 69 -2.75 6.99 -4.11
N LYS A 70 -3.68 7.93 -4.10
CA LYS A 70 -5.13 7.69 -4.03
C LYS A 70 -5.66 7.27 -5.41
N ASN A 71 -6.89 6.75 -5.44
CA ASN A 71 -7.61 6.31 -6.65
C ASN A 71 -6.83 5.27 -7.47
N PRO A 72 -6.50 4.11 -6.89
CA PRO A 72 -5.81 3.06 -7.62
C PRO A 72 -6.71 2.49 -8.71
N LEU A 73 -6.12 2.14 -9.85
CA LEU A 73 -6.79 1.36 -10.88
C LEU A 73 -7.00 -0.07 -10.36
N VAL A 74 -8.23 -0.57 -10.46
CA VAL A 74 -8.62 -1.92 -10.05
C VAL A 74 -9.16 -2.69 -11.24
N ILE A 75 -8.87 -3.99 -11.30
CA ILE A 75 -9.40 -4.91 -12.31
C ILE A 75 -10.26 -5.91 -11.55
N GLY A 76 -11.51 -6.08 -12.01
CA GLY A 76 -12.46 -7.07 -11.49
C GLY A 76 -12.56 -8.29 -12.39
#